data_AF-K9VWX0-F1
#
_entry.id   AF-K9VWX0-F1
#
_cell.length_a   1.000
_cell.length_b   1.000
_cell.length_c   1.000
_cell.angle_alpha   90.00
_cell.angle_beta   90.00
_cell.angle_gamma   90.00
#
_symmetry.space_group_name_H-M   'P 1'
#
loop_
_entity.id
_entity.type
_entity.pdbx_description
1 polymer ?
#
loop_
_entity_poly.entity_id
_entity_poly.type
_entity_poly.pdbx_seq_one_letter_code
_entity_poly.pdbx_strand_id
1 'polypeptide(L)'
;MKQFFGKYRGKVTGNKDPSNLGRIQVSVAAIFGQDRQSWALPCTPYAGKDIGFFTVPPVDANVWVEFEGGDPDYPIWSGCFWGENELPQNAKVEDPVNVQVFKTEGITITLSNLEKNKALTVEVTKPVVEKPLKLIFNAQGIELNNDNKTIAKLTAETIELKNGESSTLTIAGDSIQLKESAIEIKLTANSIEMDSNPATLKLSTSSGIEIANPPAKALISSSGVELSSTPGNITVAPSGIELNYPIGNIKLSPVGVNVNNGALEVM
;
A
#
# COMPACT_ATOMS: atom_id res chain seq x y z
N MET A 1 24.49 13.72 55.41
CA MET A 1 23.30 13.73 54.53
C MET A 1 22.78 12.32 54.37
N LYS A 2 21.47 12.14 54.23
CA LYS A 2 20.89 10.82 53.97
C LYS A 2 21.09 10.48 52.50
N GLN A 3 21.66 9.31 52.21
CA GLN A 3 21.88 8.83 50.86
C GLN A 3 20.75 7.87 50.44
N PHE A 4 20.41 7.88 49.17
CA PHE A 4 19.30 7.12 48.59
C PHE A 4 19.80 6.20 47.49
N PHE A 5 20.22 5.00 47.89
CA PHE A 5 20.70 3.98 46.98
C PHE A 5 19.54 3.07 46.56
N GLY A 6 19.21 3.05 45.27
CA GLY A 6 18.17 2.21 44.69
C GLY A 6 17.26 2.97 43.72
N LYS A 7 16.23 2.26 43.24
CA LYS A 7 15.20 2.82 42.35
C LYS A 7 13.98 3.25 43.15
N TYR A 8 13.52 4.46 42.89
CA TYR A 8 12.33 5.05 43.50
C TYR A 8 11.27 5.30 42.44
N ARG A 9 10.00 5.04 42.77
CA ARG A 9 8.89 5.36 41.87
C ARG A 9 8.72 6.86 41.84
N GLY A 10 8.75 7.42 40.64
CA GLY A 10 8.44 8.81 40.38
C GLY A 10 7.40 8.96 39.29
N LYS A 11 6.92 10.19 39.13
CA LYS A 11 5.99 10.57 38.06
C LYS A 11 6.55 11.75 37.29
N VAL A 12 6.39 11.75 35.97
CA VAL A 12 6.77 12.88 35.13
C VAL A 12 5.82 14.04 35.35
N THR A 13 6.33 15.19 35.77
CA THR A 13 5.55 16.42 35.97
C THR A 13 5.77 17.45 34.86
N GLY A 14 6.86 17.32 34.11
CA GLY A 14 7.21 18.18 32.99
C GLY A 14 8.30 17.57 32.13
N ASN A 15 8.26 17.79 30.82
CA ASN A 15 9.18 17.16 29.86
C ASN A 15 9.73 18.14 28.80
N LYS A 16 9.57 19.44 29.02
CA LYS A 16 10.10 20.51 28.16
C LYS A 16 11.44 20.99 28.71
N ASP A 17 12.52 20.26 28.43
CA ASP A 17 13.86 20.55 28.96
C ASP A 17 14.49 21.79 28.30
N PRO A 18 14.70 22.90 29.03
CA PRO A 18 15.30 24.11 28.47
C PRO A 18 16.78 23.95 28.11
N SER A 19 17.47 22.90 28.60
CA SER A 19 18.89 22.66 28.33
C SER A 19 19.13 21.66 27.19
N ASN A 20 18.08 21.12 26.58
CA ASN A 20 18.17 20.13 25.48
C ASN A 20 19.03 18.89 25.82
N LEU A 21 18.98 18.43 27.08
CA LEU A 21 19.72 17.27 27.57
C LEU A 21 18.85 16.02 27.69
N GLY A 22 17.56 16.10 27.31
CA GLY A 22 16.60 15.00 27.48
C GLY A 22 16.18 14.80 28.93
N ARG A 23 16.26 15.85 29.76
CA ARG A 23 15.80 15.80 31.15
C ARG A 23 14.29 15.82 31.24
N ILE A 24 13.79 15.31 32.36
CA ILE A 24 12.38 15.45 32.75
C ILE A 24 12.29 15.98 34.18
N GLN A 25 11.25 16.74 34.48
CA GLN A 25 10.88 17.03 35.86
C GLN A 25 10.16 15.82 36.43
N VAL A 26 10.62 15.37 37.60
CA VAL A 26 10.05 14.24 38.32
C VAL A 26 9.59 14.66 39.71
N SER A 27 8.45 14.12 40.12
CA SER A 27 8.08 14.04 41.53
C SER A 27 8.43 12.64 42.06
N VAL A 28 8.99 12.57 43.27
CA VAL A 28 9.37 11.30 43.93
C VAL A 28 8.90 11.40 45.38
N ALA A 29 7.64 11.05 45.63
CA ALA A 29 6.99 11.30 46.92
C ALA A 29 7.76 10.72 48.12
N ALA A 30 8.39 9.55 47.95
CA ALA A 30 9.18 8.89 48.99
C ALA A 30 10.46 9.63 49.39
N ILE A 31 10.96 10.55 48.55
CA ILE A 31 12.23 11.26 48.75
C ILE A 31 11.99 12.77 48.91
N PHE A 32 11.16 13.35 48.04
CA PHE A 32 10.93 14.78 47.93
C PHE A 32 9.69 15.27 48.71
N GLY A 33 8.82 14.37 49.16
CA GLY A 33 7.49 14.75 49.62
C GLY A 33 6.57 15.12 48.45
N GLN A 34 5.45 15.81 48.73
CA GLN A 34 4.39 16.08 47.76
C GLN A 34 4.71 17.26 46.83
N ASP A 35 5.47 18.26 47.30
CA ASP A 35 5.54 19.57 46.63
C ASP A 35 6.84 19.81 45.86
N ARG A 36 7.87 18.98 46.06
CA ARG A 36 9.17 19.17 45.42
C ARG A 36 9.30 18.33 44.14
N GLN A 37 9.76 19.00 43.09
CA GLN A 37 10.11 18.42 41.81
C GLN A 37 11.57 18.74 41.48
N SER A 38 12.22 17.88 40.71
CA SER A 38 13.61 18.13 40.27
C SER A 38 13.81 17.65 38.83
N TRP A 39 14.74 18.27 38.12
CA TRP A 39 15.15 17.85 36.78
C TRP A 39 16.06 16.64 36.87
N ALA A 40 15.61 15.50 36.34
CA ALA A 40 16.37 14.26 36.31
C ALA A 40 17.09 14.09 34.96
N LEU A 41 18.36 13.70 34.99
CA LEU A 41 19.14 13.33 33.80
C LEU A 41 18.71 11.97 33.23
N PRO A 42 18.76 11.77 31.90
CA PRO A 42 18.42 10.49 31.30
C PRO A 42 19.51 9.44 31.47
N CYS A 43 19.12 8.25 31.90
CA CYS A 43 19.89 7.01 31.71
C CYS A 43 19.27 6.23 30.53
N THR A 44 19.58 6.69 29.31
CA THR A 44 19.10 6.07 28.06
C THR A 44 20.01 4.91 27.63
N PRO A 45 19.48 3.86 26.95
CA PRO A 45 20.28 2.72 26.49
C PRO A 45 21.37 3.08 25.47
N TYR A 46 21.25 4.19 24.76
CA TYR A 46 22.22 4.61 23.73
C TYR A 46 22.26 6.12 23.62
N ALA A 47 23.45 6.71 23.77
CA ALA A 47 23.67 8.15 23.61
C ALA A 47 25.11 8.43 23.17
N GLY A 48 25.27 9.49 22.38
CA GLY A 48 26.55 10.03 21.93
C GLY A 48 26.35 11.35 21.19
N LYS A 49 27.42 11.87 20.59
CA LYS A 49 27.31 13.07 19.74
C LYS A 49 26.55 12.71 18.46
N ASP A 50 25.37 13.32 18.27
CA ASP A 50 24.48 13.15 17.10
C ASP A 50 23.98 11.72 16.84
N ILE A 51 23.94 10.90 17.89
CA ILE A 51 23.46 9.52 17.85
C ILE A 51 22.79 9.19 19.19
N GLY A 52 21.75 8.35 19.20
CA GLY A 52 21.15 7.90 20.45
C GLY A 52 19.75 7.32 20.33
N PHE A 53 19.23 6.88 21.45
CA PHE A 53 17.86 6.46 21.65
C PHE A 53 17.12 7.55 22.45
N PHE A 54 16.47 8.47 21.73
CA PHE A 54 15.83 9.65 22.31
C PHE A 54 14.32 9.43 22.43
N THR A 55 13.87 8.96 23.59
CA THR A 55 12.45 8.68 23.88
C THR A 55 12.06 9.30 25.21
N VAL A 56 11.72 10.58 25.20
CA VAL A 56 11.32 11.32 26.41
C VAL A 56 9.89 10.90 26.81
N PRO A 57 9.66 10.44 28.06
CA PRO A 57 8.32 10.06 28.49
C PRO A 57 7.33 11.24 28.51
N PRO A 58 6.04 11.00 28.27
CA PRO A 58 5.02 12.04 28.39
C PRO A 58 4.83 12.46 29.86
N VAL A 59 4.26 13.64 30.07
CA VAL A 59 3.75 14.04 31.40
C VAL A 59 2.79 12.96 31.91
N ASP A 60 2.79 12.75 33.23
CA ASP A 60 2.07 11.71 33.94
C ASP A 60 2.60 10.27 33.77
N ALA A 61 3.63 10.04 32.96
CA ALA A 61 4.25 8.72 32.90
C ALA A 61 4.89 8.32 34.23
N ASN A 62 4.82 7.02 34.53
CA ASN A 62 5.47 6.40 35.68
C ASN A 62 6.94 6.06 35.34
N VAL A 63 7.88 6.55 36.15
CA VAL A 63 9.32 6.42 35.90
C VAL A 63 10.08 5.89 37.11
N TRP A 64 11.15 5.16 36.86
CA TRP A 64 12.14 4.83 37.88
C TRP A 64 13.16 5.96 38.00
N VAL A 65 13.33 6.46 39.23
CA VAL A 65 14.28 7.52 39.56
C VAL A 65 15.39 6.97 40.45
N GLU A 66 16.61 7.31 40.12
CA GLU A 66 17.85 7.04 40.87
C GLU A 66 18.55 8.38 41.17
N PHE A 67 19.66 8.32 41.89
CA PHE A 67 20.38 9.51 42.35
C PHE A 67 21.89 9.30 42.21
N GLU A 68 22.60 10.23 41.57
CA GLU A 68 24.05 10.15 41.41
C GLU A 68 24.73 10.07 42.78
N GLY A 69 25.46 8.98 43.04
CA GLY A 69 26.07 8.74 44.36
C GLY A 69 25.08 8.68 45.53
N GLY A 70 23.79 8.48 45.25
CA GLY A 70 22.71 8.53 46.25
C GLY A 70 22.32 9.95 46.68
N ASP A 71 22.78 10.99 45.98
CA ASP A 71 22.48 12.39 46.31
C ASP A 71 21.14 12.85 45.71
N PRO A 72 20.14 13.19 46.54
CA PRO A 72 18.80 13.59 46.06
C PRO A 72 18.78 14.86 45.20
N ASP A 73 19.85 15.65 45.21
CA ASP A 73 19.97 16.85 44.37
C ASP A 73 20.39 16.54 42.92
N TYR A 74 20.83 15.30 42.64
CA TYR A 74 21.24 14.83 41.30
C TYR A 74 20.42 13.60 40.84
N PRO A 75 19.12 13.78 40.55
CA PRO A 75 18.28 12.68 40.11
C PRO A 75 18.60 12.22 38.67
N ILE A 76 18.40 10.93 38.43
CA ILE A 76 18.50 10.25 37.14
C ILE A 76 17.18 9.54 36.88
N TRP A 77 16.63 9.59 35.67
CA TRP A 77 15.53 8.73 35.26
C TRP A 77 16.05 7.55 34.44
N SER A 78 15.69 6.33 34.81
CA SER A 78 16.32 5.10 34.28
C SER A 78 15.34 4.14 33.59
N GLY A 79 14.19 4.65 33.14
CA GLY A 79 13.15 3.87 32.45
C GLY A 79 11.74 4.15 32.97
N CYS A 80 10.75 3.60 32.28
CA CYS A 80 9.33 3.72 32.61
C CYS A 80 8.76 2.38 33.05
N PHE A 81 7.60 2.41 33.70
CA PHE A 81 6.80 1.23 33.96
C PHE A 81 5.33 1.55 33.70
N TRP A 82 4.52 0.54 33.38
CA TRP A 82 3.08 0.71 33.22
C TRP A 82 2.38 0.61 34.57
N GLY A 83 1.46 1.52 34.83
CA GLY A 83 0.42 1.37 35.84
C GLY A 83 -0.67 0.40 35.38
N GLU A 84 -1.69 0.27 36.21
CA GLU A 84 -2.86 -0.54 35.86
C GLU A 84 -3.51 -0.03 34.56
N ASN A 85 -3.75 -0.95 33.63
CA ASN A 85 -4.36 -0.69 32.33
C ASN A 85 -3.57 0.19 31.34
N GLU A 86 -2.37 0.68 31.69
CA GLU A 86 -1.56 1.56 30.81
C GLU A 86 -0.77 0.82 29.73
N LEU A 87 -0.62 -0.52 29.83
CA LEU A 87 0.07 -1.32 28.80
C LEU A 87 -0.61 -1.12 27.42
N PRO A 88 0.15 -0.90 26.32
CA PRO A 88 -0.42 -0.76 24.99
C PRO A 88 -1.34 -1.92 24.64
N GLN A 89 -2.53 -1.62 24.10
CA GLN A 89 -3.53 -2.63 23.75
C GLN A 89 -2.98 -3.68 22.77
N ASN A 90 -2.15 -3.26 21.81
CA ASN A 90 -1.51 -4.17 20.84
C ASN A 90 -0.55 -5.18 21.50
N ALA A 91 -0.07 -4.90 22.73
CA ALA A 91 0.77 -5.82 23.50
C ALA A 91 -0.04 -6.71 24.46
N LYS A 92 -1.35 -6.46 24.64
CA LYS A 92 -2.25 -7.28 25.46
C LYS A 92 -2.72 -8.50 24.67
N VAL A 93 -1.84 -9.47 24.54
CA VAL A 93 -2.07 -10.74 23.83
C VAL A 93 -1.94 -11.92 24.77
N GLU A 94 -2.43 -13.09 24.35
CA GLU A 94 -2.34 -14.34 25.11
C GLU A 94 -0.88 -14.77 25.34
N ASP A 95 -0.03 -14.60 24.33
CA ASP A 95 1.41 -14.91 24.39
C ASP A 95 2.26 -13.66 24.10
N PRO A 96 2.58 -12.86 25.15
CA PRO A 96 3.28 -11.59 24.99
C PRO A 96 4.76 -11.73 24.60
N VAL A 97 5.37 -12.93 24.75
CA VAL A 97 6.76 -13.15 24.32
C VAL A 97 6.87 -13.06 22.79
N ASN A 98 5.78 -13.36 22.08
CA ASN A 98 5.71 -13.32 20.63
C ASN A 98 5.29 -11.96 20.05
N VAL A 99 5.14 -10.92 20.88
CA VAL A 99 4.73 -9.58 20.41
C VAL A 99 5.58 -8.48 21.04
N GLN A 100 6.20 -7.65 20.20
CA GLN A 100 6.91 -6.44 20.61
C GLN A 100 6.25 -5.21 20.01
N VAL A 101 6.01 -4.20 20.83
CA VAL A 101 5.31 -2.97 20.43
C VAL A 101 6.12 -1.76 20.87
N PHE A 102 6.41 -0.89 19.91
CA PHE A 102 6.80 0.49 20.17
C PHE A 102 5.65 1.41 19.80
N LYS A 103 5.06 2.08 20.78
CA LYS A 103 3.87 2.91 20.59
C LYS A 103 4.07 4.31 21.16
N THR A 104 3.74 5.30 20.34
CA THR A 104 3.59 6.71 20.72
C THR A 104 2.12 7.12 20.57
N GLU A 105 1.80 8.40 20.74
CA GLU A 105 0.42 8.90 20.68
C GLU A 105 -0.28 8.60 19.34
N GLY A 106 0.44 8.61 18.22
CA GLY A 106 -0.13 8.35 16.90
C GLY A 106 0.69 7.47 15.98
N ILE A 107 1.82 6.90 16.43
CA ILE A 107 2.63 5.96 15.65
C ILE A 107 2.81 4.68 16.45
N THR A 108 2.52 3.54 15.84
CA THR A 108 2.71 2.21 16.42
C THR A 108 3.53 1.34 15.47
N ILE A 109 4.59 0.72 15.99
CA ILE A 109 5.34 -0.34 15.33
C ILE A 109 5.10 -1.62 16.12
N THR A 110 4.62 -2.67 15.45
CA THR A 110 4.33 -3.98 16.05
C THR A 110 5.10 -5.06 15.30
N LEU A 111 5.87 -5.85 16.03
CA LEU A 111 6.50 -7.08 15.56
C LEU A 111 5.74 -8.23 16.21
N SER A 112 5.04 -9.04 15.40
CA SER A 112 4.27 -10.18 15.91
C SER A 112 4.72 -11.48 15.26
N ASN A 113 4.97 -12.48 16.09
CA ASN A 113 5.20 -13.88 15.70
C ASN A 113 3.99 -14.78 16.01
N LEU A 114 2.86 -14.21 16.43
CA LEU A 114 1.63 -14.97 16.67
C LEU A 114 1.00 -15.39 15.35
N GLU A 115 0.61 -16.65 15.22
CA GLU A 115 0.06 -17.21 13.96
C GLU A 115 -1.12 -16.41 13.39
N LYS A 116 -1.98 -15.81 14.22
CA LYS A 116 -3.14 -15.02 13.76
C LYS A 116 -2.77 -13.68 13.11
N ASN A 117 -1.65 -13.07 13.48
CA ASN A 117 -1.24 -11.74 13.00
C ASN A 117 0.27 -11.61 12.82
N LYS A 118 0.90 -12.68 12.34
CA LYS A 118 2.35 -12.81 12.14
C LYS A 118 2.81 -11.82 11.08
N ALA A 119 3.38 -10.70 11.52
CA ALA A 119 3.73 -9.59 10.65
C ALA A 119 4.65 -8.57 11.35
N LEU A 120 5.37 -7.79 10.54
CA LEU A 120 5.78 -6.44 10.90
C LEU A 120 4.68 -5.47 10.47
N THR A 121 4.16 -4.68 11.40
CA THR A 121 3.12 -3.67 11.14
C THR A 121 3.56 -2.30 11.61
N VAL A 122 3.40 -1.28 10.76
CA VAL A 122 3.54 0.13 11.11
C VAL A 122 2.21 0.82 10.87
N GLU A 123 1.68 1.48 11.90
CA GLU A 123 0.40 2.20 11.86
C GLU A 123 0.62 3.66 12.27
N VAL A 124 0.06 4.59 11.50
CA VAL A 124 0.05 6.02 11.81
C VAL A 124 -1.40 6.48 11.85
N THR A 125 -1.80 7.06 12.98
CA THR A 125 -3.18 7.48 13.26
C THR A 125 -3.19 8.89 13.85
N LYS A 126 -4.38 9.37 14.24
CA LYS A 126 -4.50 10.58 15.04
C LYS A 126 -3.64 10.49 16.30
N PRO A 127 -3.02 11.59 16.74
CA PRO A 127 -3.10 12.94 16.17
C PRO A 127 -2.12 13.22 15.02
N VAL A 128 -1.28 12.26 14.61
CA VAL A 128 -0.23 12.49 13.60
C VAL A 128 -0.80 12.66 12.19
N VAL A 129 -1.84 11.89 11.86
CA VAL A 129 -2.57 11.97 10.59
C VAL A 129 -4.08 11.86 10.83
N GLU A 130 -4.87 12.59 10.05
CA GLU A 130 -6.34 12.52 10.14
C GLU A 130 -6.90 11.18 9.66
N LYS A 131 -6.29 10.63 8.61
CA LYS A 131 -6.66 9.35 7.99
C LYS A 131 -5.59 8.30 8.27
N PRO A 132 -5.98 7.08 8.71
CA PRO A 132 -5.02 6.07 9.12
C PRO A 132 -4.17 5.59 7.95
N LEU A 133 -2.86 5.48 8.19
CA LEU A 133 -1.89 4.90 7.28
C LEU A 133 -1.36 3.60 7.87
N LYS A 134 -1.16 2.59 7.04
CA LYS A 134 -0.68 1.28 7.48
C LYS A 134 0.30 0.67 6.48
N LEU A 135 1.38 0.08 7.01
CA LEU A 135 2.33 -0.75 6.28
C LEU A 135 2.41 -2.12 6.95
N ILE A 136 2.32 -3.19 6.18
CA ILE A 136 2.35 -4.58 6.65
C ILE A 136 3.36 -5.38 5.84
N PHE A 137 4.19 -6.16 6.52
CA PHE A 137 4.99 -7.24 5.93
C PHE A 137 4.56 -8.55 6.58
N ASN A 138 4.04 -9.49 5.80
CA ASN A 138 3.57 -10.79 6.29
C ASN A 138 3.82 -11.89 5.24
N ALA A 139 3.28 -13.09 5.49
CA ALA A 139 3.43 -14.23 4.57
C ALA A 139 2.77 -14.01 3.19
N GLN A 140 1.82 -13.07 3.07
CA GLN A 140 1.17 -12.72 1.80
C GLN A 140 1.98 -11.69 1.00
N GLY A 141 2.96 -11.02 1.63
CA GLY A 141 3.83 -10.05 0.98
C GLY A 141 3.90 -8.71 1.74
N ILE A 142 3.90 -7.62 0.98
CA ILE A 142 4.00 -6.24 1.49
C ILE A 142 2.75 -5.47 1.08
N GLU A 143 2.12 -4.77 2.02
CA GLU A 143 0.97 -3.91 1.78
C GLU A 143 1.18 -2.51 2.35
N LEU A 144 1.02 -1.48 1.50
CA LEU A 144 0.85 -0.08 1.89
C LEU A 144 -0.63 0.28 1.74
N ASN A 145 -1.24 0.81 2.78
CA ASN A 145 -2.67 1.11 2.83
C ASN A 145 -2.89 2.52 3.39
N ASN A 146 -3.61 3.35 2.62
CA ASN A 146 -4.08 4.68 3.01
C ASN A 146 -5.61 4.63 3.12
N ASP A 147 -6.10 4.42 4.35
CA ASP A 147 -7.51 4.47 4.71
C ASP A 147 -8.42 3.55 3.86
N ASN A 148 -7.93 2.38 3.46
CA ASN A 148 -8.55 1.44 2.52
C ASN A 148 -8.96 2.04 1.16
N LYS A 149 -8.52 3.27 0.88
CA LYS A 149 -8.84 3.98 -0.36
C LYS A 149 -7.73 3.82 -1.38
N THR A 150 -6.48 4.01 -0.97
CA THR A 150 -5.33 3.80 -1.86
C THR A 150 -4.48 2.69 -1.30
N ILE A 151 -4.23 1.66 -2.10
CA ILE A 151 -3.54 0.45 -1.67
C ILE A 151 -2.46 0.08 -2.69
N ALA A 152 -1.27 -0.25 -2.21
CA ALA A 152 -0.22 -0.86 -3.01
C ALA A 152 0.17 -2.20 -2.38
N LYS A 153 0.15 -3.28 -3.17
CA LYS A 153 0.51 -4.63 -2.72
C LYS A 153 1.62 -5.20 -3.60
N LEU A 154 2.60 -5.81 -2.96
CA LEU A 154 3.61 -6.64 -3.59
C LEU A 154 3.51 -8.04 -2.97
N THR A 155 3.02 -8.99 -3.74
CA THR A 155 2.87 -10.39 -3.34
C THR A 155 3.83 -11.27 -4.15
N ALA A 156 3.85 -12.57 -3.87
CA ALA A 156 4.63 -13.52 -4.66
C ALA A 156 4.14 -13.62 -6.12
N GLU A 157 2.85 -13.43 -6.34
CA GLU A 157 2.21 -13.65 -7.65
C GLU A 157 1.95 -12.35 -8.42
N THR A 158 1.76 -11.24 -7.69
CA THR A 158 1.30 -9.97 -8.29
C THR A 158 1.90 -8.73 -7.65
N ILE A 159 2.01 -7.67 -8.46
CA ILE A 159 2.14 -6.28 -8.02
C ILE A 159 0.81 -5.58 -8.32
N GLU A 160 0.20 -4.95 -7.33
CA GLU A 160 -1.10 -4.31 -7.47
C GLU A 160 -1.09 -2.89 -6.90
N LEU A 161 -1.62 -1.92 -7.65
CA LEU A 161 -1.92 -0.56 -7.20
C LEU A 161 -3.41 -0.29 -7.38
N LYS A 162 -4.08 0.18 -6.33
CA LYS A 162 -5.52 0.47 -6.31
C LYS A 162 -5.80 1.87 -5.79
N ASN A 163 -6.79 2.53 -6.38
CA ASN A 163 -7.37 3.76 -5.85
C ASN A 163 -8.91 3.70 -5.92
N GLY A 164 -9.56 3.57 -4.78
CA GLY A 164 -10.97 3.21 -4.68
C GLY A 164 -11.21 1.75 -5.09
N GLU A 165 -12.46 1.46 -5.45
CA GLU A 165 -12.88 0.11 -5.85
C GLU A 165 -12.61 -0.18 -7.33
N SER A 166 -12.58 0.86 -8.17
CA SER A 166 -12.63 0.73 -9.63
C SER A 166 -11.30 0.90 -10.34
N SER A 167 -10.39 1.75 -9.83
CA SER A 167 -9.13 2.06 -10.49
C SER A 167 -8.03 1.12 -10.03
N THR A 168 -7.55 0.23 -10.89
CA THR A 168 -6.54 -0.77 -10.54
C THR A 168 -5.47 -0.93 -11.62
N LEU A 169 -4.21 -1.07 -11.22
CA LEU A 169 -3.11 -1.57 -12.05
C LEU A 169 -2.60 -2.87 -11.43
N THR A 170 -2.54 -3.93 -12.22
CA THR A 170 -2.08 -5.25 -11.78
C THR A 170 -1.02 -5.77 -12.75
N ILE A 171 0.13 -6.18 -12.20
CA ILE A 171 1.18 -6.93 -12.91
C ILE A 171 1.17 -8.34 -12.31
N ALA A 172 0.95 -9.34 -13.15
CA ALA A 172 1.05 -10.76 -12.82
C ALA A 172 2.20 -11.40 -13.62
N GLY A 173 2.49 -12.68 -13.37
CA GLY A 173 3.60 -13.38 -14.04
C GLY A 173 3.51 -13.43 -15.58
N ASP A 174 2.30 -13.33 -16.15
CA ASP A 174 2.04 -13.47 -17.59
C ASP A 174 1.25 -12.30 -18.21
N SER A 175 0.90 -11.29 -17.42
CA SER A 175 0.07 -10.17 -17.89
C SER A 175 0.24 -8.88 -17.11
N ILE A 176 -0.07 -7.76 -17.77
CA ILE A 176 -0.21 -6.43 -17.16
C ILE A 176 -1.59 -5.90 -17.50
N GLN A 177 -2.34 -5.45 -16.49
CA GLN A 177 -3.73 -5.01 -16.62
C GLN A 177 -3.92 -3.64 -15.96
N LEU A 178 -4.48 -2.68 -16.69
CA LEU A 178 -4.99 -1.42 -16.17
C LEU A 178 -6.51 -1.43 -16.31
N LYS A 179 -7.23 -1.18 -15.23
CA LYS A 179 -8.69 -1.20 -15.21
C LYS A 179 -9.25 0.04 -14.53
N GLU A 180 -10.29 0.60 -15.14
CA GLU A 180 -11.16 1.62 -14.56
C GLU A 180 -12.61 1.21 -14.77
N SER A 181 -13.24 0.72 -13.71
CA SER A 181 -14.64 0.25 -13.73
C SER A 181 -14.86 -0.81 -14.83
N ALA A 182 -15.53 -0.46 -15.93
CA ALA A 182 -15.81 -1.36 -17.05
C ALA A 182 -14.74 -1.33 -18.16
N ILE A 183 -13.79 -0.40 -18.11
CA ILE A 183 -12.74 -0.24 -19.12
C ILE A 183 -11.49 -1.00 -18.67
N GLU A 184 -10.90 -1.79 -19.57
CA GLU A 184 -9.70 -2.58 -19.32
C GLU A 184 -8.67 -2.40 -20.44
N ILE A 185 -7.40 -2.27 -20.09
CA ILE A 185 -6.25 -2.40 -20.99
C ILE A 185 -5.42 -3.57 -20.49
N LYS A 186 -5.20 -4.58 -21.34
CA LYS A 186 -4.49 -5.81 -21.00
C LYS A 186 -3.35 -6.07 -21.99
N LEU A 187 -2.16 -6.27 -21.45
CA LEU A 187 -0.99 -6.79 -22.14
C LEU A 187 -0.77 -8.25 -21.71
N THR A 188 -0.54 -9.13 -22.67
CA THR A 188 -0.13 -10.53 -22.45
C THR A 188 1.11 -10.83 -23.29
N ALA A 189 1.59 -12.07 -23.27
CA ALA A 189 2.71 -12.51 -24.10
C ALA A 189 2.47 -12.35 -25.62
N ASN A 190 1.21 -12.33 -26.07
CA ASN A 190 0.84 -12.36 -27.48
C ASN A 190 -0.24 -11.35 -27.88
N SER A 191 -0.78 -10.55 -26.96
CA SER A 191 -1.80 -9.55 -27.25
C SER A 191 -1.66 -8.25 -26.46
N ILE A 192 -2.15 -7.17 -27.07
CA ILE A 192 -2.50 -5.91 -26.42
C ILE A 192 -3.97 -5.66 -26.71
N GLU A 193 -4.80 -5.55 -25.68
CA GLU A 193 -6.25 -5.39 -25.79
C GLU A 193 -6.69 -4.16 -25.00
N MET A 194 -7.54 -3.33 -25.61
CA MET A 194 -8.31 -2.29 -24.93
C MET A 194 -9.79 -2.63 -25.09
N ASP A 195 -10.49 -2.82 -23.97
CA ASP A 195 -11.90 -3.19 -23.92
C ASP A 195 -12.70 -2.06 -23.24
N SER A 196 -13.66 -1.52 -23.99
CA SER A 196 -14.69 -0.60 -23.53
C SER A 196 -16.04 -1.08 -24.04
N ASN A 197 -16.41 -2.30 -23.66
CA ASN A 197 -17.62 -3.03 -24.01
C ASN A 197 -18.80 -2.14 -24.48
N PRO A 198 -19.30 -2.30 -25.72
CA PRO A 198 -18.94 -3.36 -26.68
C PRO A 198 -17.74 -3.02 -27.58
N ALA A 199 -17.16 -1.83 -27.47
CA ALA A 199 -16.06 -1.40 -28.32
C ALA A 199 -14.72 -2.00 -27.86
N THR A 200 -13.91 -2.49 -28.80
CA THR A 200 -12.59 -3.07 -28.52
C THR A 200 -11.54 -2.64 -29.54
N LEU A 201 -10.27 -2.57 -29.10
CA LEU A 201 -9.08 -2.44 -29.94
C LEU A 201 -8.12 -3.56 -29.55
N LYS A 202 -7.74 -4.43 -30.49
CA LYS A 202 -6.89 -5.58 -30.22
C LYS A 202 -5.73 -5.65 -31.20
N LEU A 203 -4.51 -5.79 -30.68
CA LEU A 203 -3.34 -6.23 -31.41
C LEU A 203 -3.00 -7.64 -30.95
N SER A 204 -2.90 -8.59 -31.87
CA SER A 204 -2.58 -9.99 -31.58
C SER A 204 -1.56 -10.51 -32.59
N THR A 205 -0.62 -11.33 -32.13
CA THR A 205 0.36 -11.99 -33.01
C THR A 205 -0.29 -12.97 -33.99
N SER A 206 -1.47 -13.53 -33.66
CA SER A 206 -2.19 -14.48 -34.51
C SER A 206 -3.21 -13.83 -35.45
N SER A 207 -3.79 -12.69 -35.03
CA SER A 207 -4.95 -12.09 -35.70
C SER A 207 -4.67 -10.71 -36.30
N GLY A 208 -3.51 -10.10 -36.03
CA GLY A 208 -3.18 -8.77 -36.49
C GLY A 208 -3.82 -7.67 -35.63
N ILE A 209 -4.31 -6.61 -36.27
CA ILE A 209 -4.91 -5.43 -35.63
C ILE A 209 -6.41 -5.41 -35.89
N GLU A 210 -7.22 -5.38 -34.85
CA GLU A 210 -8.69 -5.32 -34.91
C GLU A 210 -9.22 -4.09 -34.17
N ILE A 211 -10.16 -3.38 -34.79
CA ILE A 211 -11.00 -2.36 -34.16
C ILE A 211 -12.43 -2.84 -34.32
N ALA A 212 -13.14 -3.11 -33.24
CA ALA A 212 -14.51 -3.62 -33.29
C ALA A 212 -15.45 -2.80 -32.42
N ASN A 213 -16.64 -2.55 -32.94
CA ASN A 213 -17.80 -2.09 -32.19
C ASN A 213 -19.02 -2.80 -32.80
N PRO A 214 -19.33 -4.04 -32.35
CA PRO A 214 -20.29 -4.92 -33.00
C PRO A 214 -21.61 -4.24 -33.36
N PRO A 215 -22.14 -4.47 -34.58
CA PRO A 215 -21.68 -5.43 -35.58
C PRO A 215 -20.53 -4.93 -36.47
N ALA A 216 -20.05 -3.69 -36.29
CA ALA A 216 -18.99 -3.12 -37.12
C ALA A 216 -17.60 -3.60 -36.67
N LYS A 217 -16.71 -3.86 -37.62
CA LYS A 217 -15.33 -4.30 -37.40
C LYS A 217 -14.40 -3.86 -38.53
N ALA A 218 -13.16 -3.51 -38.19
CA ALA A 218 -12.04 -3.32 -39.10
C ALA A 218 -10.89 -4.24 -38.67
N LEU A 219 -10.30 -4.99 -39.60
CA LEU A 219 -9.23 -5.96 -39.36
C LEU A 219 -8.08 -5.75 -40.35
N ILE A 220 -6.86 -5.72 -39.85
CA ILE A 220 -5.63 -5.76 -40.64
C ILE A 220 -4.83 -6.98 -40.18
N SER A 221 -4.64 -7.97 -41.04
CA SER A 221 -3.95 -9.21 -40.73
C SER A 221 -2.99 -9.62 -41.86
N SER A 222 -2.32 -10.76 -41.71
CA SER A 222 -1.49 -11.35 -42.76
C SER A 222 -2.31 -11.79 -43.99
N SER A 223 -3.62 -11.97 -43.87
CA SER A 223 -4.50 -12.31 -45.00
C SER A 223 -4.98 -11.09 -45.78
N GLY A 224 -4.79 -9.88 -45.25
CA GLY A 224 -5.23 -8.63 -45.88
C GLY A 224 -5.91 -7.65 -44.92
N VAL A 225 -6.76 -6.80 -45.47
CA VAL A 225 -7.57 -5.81 -44.75
C VAL A 225 -9.06 -6.12 -44.96
N GLU A 226 -9.84 -6.14 -43.89
CA GLU A 226 -11.29 -6.31 -43.93
C GLU A 226 -11.99 -5.17 -43.19
N LEU A 227 -13.05 -4.61 -43.80
CA LEU A 227 -14.00 -3.72 -43.16
C LEU A 227 -15.39 -4.37 -43.26
N SER A 228 -16.03 -4.66 -42.14
CA SER A 228 -17.28 -5.40 -42.10
C SER A 228 -18.32 -4.74 -41.21
N SER A 229 -19.58 -4.81 -41.62
CA SER A 229 -20.75 -4.56 -40.79
C SER A 229 -21.86 -5.46 -41.30
N THR A 230 -22.24 -6.46 -40.49
CA THR A 230 -23.20 -7.49 -40.91
C THR A 230 -24.45 -6.87 -41.55
N PRO A 231 -24.86 -7.30 -42.77
CA PRO A 231 -24.36 -8.46 -43.50
C PRO A 231 -23.27 -8.17 -44.58
N GLY A 232 -22.79 -6.94 -44.71
CA GLY A 232 -21.83 -6.55 -45.76
C GLY A 232 -20.37 -6.53 -45.30
N ASN A 233 -19.44 -6.69 -46.25
CA ASN A 233 -18.00 -6.48 -46.02
C ASN A 233 -17.25 -5.94 -47.25
N ILE A 234 -16.08 -5.38 -46.99
CA ILE A 234 -15.07 -5.00 -47.97
C ILE A 234 -13.78 -5.73 -47.59
N THR A 235 -13.18 -6.47 -48.51
CA THR A 235 -11.93 -7.20 -48.30
C THR A 235 -10.88 -6.77 -49.32
N VAL A 236 -9.67 -6.51 -48.85
CA VAL A 236 -8.46 -6.29 -49.67
C VAL A 236 -7.48 -7.39 -49.32
N ALA A 237 -7.24 -8.32 -50.24
CA ALA A 237 -6.35 -9.45 -50.06
C ALA A 237 -5.36 -9.55 -51.23
N PRO A 238 -4.28 -10.35 -51.13
CA PRO A 238 -3.37 -10.58 -52.26
C PRO A 238 -4.07 -11.10 -53.53
N SER A 239 -5.22 -11.77 -53.38
CA SER A 239 -6.03 -12.27 -54.50
C SER A 239 -6.88 -11.20 -55.19
N GLY A 240 -7.08 -10.02 -54.58
CA GLY A 240 -7.94 -8.97 -55.12
C GLY A 240 -8.66 -8.12 -54.08
N ILE A 241 -9.59 -7.28 -54.57
CA ILE A 241 -10.46 -6.43 -53.76
C ILE A 241 -11.91 -6.88 -53.96
N GLU A 242 -12.64 -7.11 -52.89
CA GLU A 242 -14.06 -7.50 -52.92
C GLU A 242 -14.92 -6.53 -52.12
N LEU A 243 -16.06 -6.09 -52.69
CA LEU A 243 -17.16 -5.45 -51.99
C LEU A 243 -18.34 -6.42 -52.02
N ASN A 244 -18.72 -6.97 -50.88
CA ASN A 244 -19.74 -8.01 -50.78
C ASN A 244 -20.96 -7.53 -49.98
N TYR A 245 -22.13 -7.83 -50.51
CA TYR A 245 -23.42 -7.70 -49.84
C TYR A 245 -24.31 -8.91 -50.21
N PRO A 246 -25.29 -9.34 -49.38
CA PRO A 246 -26.02 -10.58 -49.64
C PRO A 246 -26.67 -10.70 -51.02
N ILE A 247 -27.07 -9.58 -51.62
CA ILE A 247 -27.75 -9.53 -52.92
C ILE A 247 -26.84 -9.09 -54.07
N GLY A 248 -25.52 -8.98 -53.88
CA GLY A 248 -24.62 -8.56 -54.95
C GLY A 248 -23.20 -8.33 -54.50
N ASN A 249 -22.26 -8.39 -55.46
CA ASN A 249 -20.85 -8.15 -55.17
C ASN A 249 -20.12 -7.47 -56.33
N ILE A 250 -19.00 -6.84 -56.00
CA ILE A 250 -18.01 -6.34 -56.96
C ILE A 250 -16.67 -6.98 -56.59
N LYS A 251 -16.04 -7.66 -57.55
CA LYS A 251 -14.74 -8.31 -57.37
C LYS A 251 -13.73 -7.77 -58.38
N LEU A 252 -12.62 -7.22 -57.90
CA LEU A 252 -11.44 -6.86 -58.68
C LEU A 252 -10.36 -7.91 -58.44
N SER A 253 -9.92 -8.59 -59.50
CA SER A 253 -8.85 -9.59 -59.47
C SER A 253 -7.74 -9.22 -60.47
N PRO A 254 -6.57 -9.89 -60.43
CA PRO A 254 -5.52 -9.67 -61.42
C PRO A 254 -5.95 -9.88 -62.88
N VAL A 255 -7.03 -10.65 -63.11
CA VAL A 255 -7.51 -11.02 -64.44
C VAL A 255 -8.73 -10.22 -64.90
N GLY A 256 -9.30 -9.34 -64.05
CA GLY A 256 -10.42 -8.48 -64.43
C GLY A 256 -11.34 -8.03 -63.29
N VAL A 257 -12.43 -7.36 -63.68
CA VAL A 257 -13.50 -6.86 -62.80
C VAL A 257 -14.80 -7.63 -63.04
N ASN A 258 -15.43 -8.13 -61.98
CA ASN A 258 -16.74 -8.78 -62.02
C ASN A 258 -17.74 -7.98 -61.18
N VAL A 259 -18.95 -7.76 -61.71
CA VAL A 259 -20.06 -7.09 -61.02
C VAL A 259 -21.27 -8.01 -61.09
N ASN A 260 -21.76 -8.45 -59.94
CA ASN A 260 -22.97 -9.26 -59.82
C ASN A 260 -24.07 -8.45 -59.09
N ASN A 261 -25.18 -8.21 -59.78
CA ASN A 261 -26.33 -7.44 -59.27
C ASN A 261 -27.41 -8.32 -58.61
N GLY A 262 -27.14 -9.59 -58.32
CA GLY A 262 -28.08 -10.49 -57.63
C GLY A 262 -29.28 -10.94 -58.45
N ALA A 263 -29.36 -10.57 -59.73
CA ALA A 263 -30.35 -11.12 -60.64
C ALA A 263 -29.93 -12.55 -61.03
N LEU A 264 -30.82 -13.54 -60.82
CA LEU A 264 -30.70 -14.81 -61.54
C LEU A 264 -30.72 -14.48 -63.04
N GLU A 265 -29.61 -14.70 -63.75
CA GLU A 265 -29.71 -15.01 -65.17
C GLU A 265 -30.32 -16.41 -65.26
N VAL A 266 -31.64 -16.45 -65.46
CA VAL A 266 -32.34 -17.67 -65.86
C VAL A 266 -31.86 -17.98 -67.29
N MET A 267 -31.00 -18.98 -67.44
CA MET A 267 -30.76 -19.66 -68.71
C MET A 267 -31.68 -20.85 -68.86
#